data_AF-A0A8R1EKV8-F1
#
_entry.id   AF-A0A8R1EKV8-F1
#
_cell.length_a   1.000
_cell.length_b   1.000
_cell.length_c   1.000
_cell.angle_alpha   90.00
_cell.angle_beta   90.00
_cell.angle_gamma   90.00
#
_symmetry.space_group_name_H-M   'P 1'
#
loop_
_entity.id
_entity.type
_entity.pdbx_description
1 polymer ?
#
loop_
_entity_poly.entity_id
_entity_poly.type
_entity_poly.pdbx_seq_one_letter_code
_entity_poly.pdbx_strand_id
1 'polypeptide(L)'
;MYFLPLRKEQKYYKETYSYLGFLMSIAWIYATSNEIVGVITMIGVVTGLSMELLGLTIMAWSNCIGDIVADIAVVKQGFPKMAMAAAIGGPLFNLLIGFGLPFTIAAAQGKEIELQINPVYRLLMLYLGISLVTTFVALFVQRFTVRWPHAAVLIFIFITFLIFICLAEFNVL
;
A
#
# COMPACT_ATOMS: atom_id res chain seq x y z
N MET A 1 -5.99 15.51 46.89
CA MET A 1 -6.22 14.20 47.56
C MET A 1 -6.74 13.27 46.47
N TYR A 2 -6.01 12.39 45.79
CA TYR A 2 -4.84 11.58 46.14
C TYR A 2 -3.76 11.69 45.05
N PHE A 3 -2.56 12.09 45.45
CA PHE A 3 -1.35 11.77 44.72
C PHE A 3 -1.08 10.27 44.94
N LEU A 4 -1.33 9.44 43.93
CA LEU A 4 -0.82 8.08 43.92
C LEU A 4 0.71 8.17 43.80
N PRO A 5 1.48 7.60 44.75
CA PRO A 5 2.92 7.54 44.63
C PRO A 5 3.25 6.65 43.43
N LEU A 6 3.88 7.24 42.41
CA LEU A 6 4.48 6.51 41.29
C LEU A 6 5.51 5.54 41.85
N ARG A 7 5.10 4.26 41.92
CA ARG A 7 5.89 3.14 42.40
C ARG A 7 7.13 2.99 41.52
N LYS A 8 8.26 3.42 42.06
CA LYS A 8 9.64 2.91 41.87
C LYS A 8 9.97 2.37 40.46
N GLU A 9 10.61 3.24 39.68
CA GLU A 9 11.33 2.95 38.43
C GLU A 9 12.07 1.59 38.44
N GLN A 10 11.59 0.65 37.63
CA GLN A 10 12.34 -0.56 37.20
C GLN A 10 12.76 -0.33 35.74
N LYS A 11 13.70 0.60 35.53
CA LYS A 11 14.10 1.08 34.21
C LYS A 11 14.75 0.00 33.32
N TYR A 12 15.40 -1.01 33.94
CA TYR A 12 16.12 -2.07 33.23
C TYR A 12 15.21 -3.18 32.66
N TYR A 13 14.07 -3.45 33.29
CA TYR A 13 13.14 -4.48 32.82
C TYR A 13 12.27 -4.00 31.65
N LYS A 14 11.91 -2.70 31.61
CA LYS A 14 11.06 -2.14 30.53
C LYS A 14 11.69 -2.25 29.15
N GLU A 15 12.99 -2.01 29.01
CA GLU A 15 13.67 -2.07 27.72
C GLU A 15 13.66 -3.50 27.16
N THR A 16 14.08 -4.49 27.96
CA THR A 16 14.09 -5.91 27.54
C THR A 16 12.68 -6.43 27.23
N TYR A 17 11.66 -6.07 28.02
CA TYR A 17 10.28 -6.44 27.72
C TYR A 17 9.73 -5.73 26.47
N SER A 18 10.15 -4.49 26.18
CA SER A 18 9.82 -3.80 24.92
C SER A 18 10.40 -4.53 23.71
N TYR A 19 11.69 -4.90 23.76
CA TYR A 19 12.32 -5.64 22.65
C TYR A 19 11.69 -7.03 22.48
N LEU A 20 11.38 -7.74 23.57
CA LEU A 20 10.67 -9.01 23.51
C LEU A 20 9.25 -8.85 22.94
N GLY A 21 8.52 -7.82 23.35
CA GLY A 21 7.19 -7.50 22.80
C GLY A 21 7.24 -7.16 21.31
N PHE A 22 8.29 -6.47 20.88
CA PHE A 22 8.53 -6.15 19.46
C PHE A 22 8.80 -7.42 18.64
N LEU A 23 9.69 -8.29 19.11
CA LEU A 23 9.97 -9.58 18.44
C LEU A 23 8.73 -10.47 18.38
N MET A 24 7.95 -10.52 19.47
CA MET A 24 6.70 -11.26 19.49
C MET A 24 5.68 -10.69 18.51
N SER A 25 5.59 -9.35 18.38
CA SER A 25 4.72 -8.71 17.39
C SER A 25 5.13 -9.06 15.96
N ILE A 26 6.43 -9.06 15.66
CA ILE A 26 6.95 -9.50 14.35
C ILE A 26 6.58 -10.95 14.08
N ALA A 27 6.76 -11.84 15.05
CA ALA A 27 6.42 -13.25 14.90
C ALA A 27 4.93 -13.46 14.62
N TRP A 28 4.05 -12.73 15.33
CA TRP A 28 2.61 -12.74 15.09
C TRP A 28 2.24 -12.21 13.71
N ILE A 29 2.80 -11.06 13.31
CA ILE A 29 2.57 -10.49 11.97
C ILE A 29 2.99 -11.49 10.89
N TYR A 30 4.15 -12.14 11.07
CA TYR A 30 4.64 -13.15 10.13
C TYR A 30 3.71 -14.37 10.05
N ALA A 31 3.32 -14.92 11.19
CA ALA A 31 2.41 -16.07 11.25
C ALA A 31 1.05 -15.74 10.61
N THR A 32 0.44 -14.61 10.96
CA THR A 32 -0.84 -14.17 10.40
C THR A 32 -0.74 -13.88 8.91
N SER A 33 0.35 -13.25 8.45
CA SER A 33 0.54 -12.96 7.02
C SER A 33 0.64 -14.24 6.20
N ASN A 34 1.31 -15.28 6.72
CA ASN A 34 1.45 -16.55 6.04
C ASN A 34 0.09 -17.25 5.85
N GLU A 35 -0.74 -17.28 6.89
CA GLU A 35 -2.11 -17.82 6.81
C GLU A 35 -2.98 -17.05 5.80
N ILE A 36 -2.91 -15.72 5.81
CA ILE A 36 -3.67 -14.87 4.88
C ILE A 36 -3.25 -15.17 3.43
N VAL A 37 -1.95 -15.25 3.14
CA VAL A 37 -1.46 -15.56 1.79
C VAL A 37 -1.90 -16.97 1.36
N GLY A 38 -1.90 -17.93 2.29
CA GLY A 38 -2.41 -19.28 2.05
C GLY A 38 -3.88 -19.28 1.64
N VAL A 39 -4.73 -18.55 2.37
CA VAL A 39 -6.16 -18.41 2.04
C VAL A 39 -6.38 -17.70 0.70
N ILE A 40 -5.64 -16.62 0.43
CA ILE A 40 -5.73 -15.89 -0.84
C ILE A 40 -5.35 -16.80 -2.01
N THR A 41 -4.28 -17.58 -1.87
CA THR A 41 -3.84 -18.53 -2.91
C THR A 41 -4.90 -19.60 -3.17
N MET A 42 -5.52 -20.13 -2.11
CA MET A 42 -6.64 -21.08 -2.23
C MET A 42 -7.83 -20.45 -2.97
N ILE A 43 -8.19 -19.21 -2.65
CA ILE A 43 -9.26 -18.48 -3.34
C ILE A 43 -8.90 -18.32 -4.83
N GLY A 44 -7.65 -17.98 -5.17
CA GLY A 44 -7.19 -17.88 -6.55
C GLY A 44 -7.35 -19.17 -7.33
N VAL A 45 -6.95 -20.30 -6.75
CA VAL A 45 -7.11 -21.62 -7.39
C VAL A 45 -8.59 -21.98 -7.58
N VAL A 46 -9.46 -21.70 -6.61
CA VAL A 46 -10.90 -22.03 -6.68
C VAL A 46 -11.65 -21.13 -7.68
N THR A 47 -11.30 -19.85 -7.73
CA THR A 47 -11.96 -18.85 -8.60
C THR A 47 -11.34 -18.79 -10.00
N GLY A 48 -10.19 -19.42 -10.21
CA GLY A 48 -9.41 -19.32 -11.46
C GLY A 48 -8.74 -17.97 -11.66
N LEU A 49 -8.64 -17.15 -10.61
CA LEU A 49 -8.03 -15.81 -10.66
C LEU A 49 -6.52 -15.88 -10.47
N SER A 50 -5.79 -15.10 -11.27
CA SER A 50 -4.35 -14.92 -11.19
C SER A 50 -3.90 -14.31 -9.85
N MET A 51 -2.69 -14.69 -9.42
CA MET A 51 -2.12 -14.19 -8.15
C MET A 51 -1.84 -12.68 -8.21
N GLU A 52 -1.56 -12.17 -9.40
CA GLU A 52 -1.38 -10.75 -9.69
C GLU A 52 -2.67 -9.95 -9.42
N LEU A 53 -3.82 -10.48 -9.84
CA LEU A 53 -5.13 -9.86 -9.62
C LEU A 53 -5.48 -9.79 -8.13
N LEU A 54 -5.26 -10.88 -7.42
CA LEU A 54 -5.53 -10.99 -5.98
C LEU A 54 -4.60 -10.10 -5.17
N GLY A 55 -3.33 -9.99 -5.60
CA GLY A 55 -2.37 -9.04 -5.04
C GLY A 55 -2.83 -7.60 -5.25
N LEU A 56 -3.29 -7.25 -6.45
CA LEU A 56 -3.70 -5.88 -6.74
C LEU A 56 -5.04 -5.50 -6.08
N THR A 57 -5.92 -6.45 -5.82
CA THR A 57 -7.23 -6.19 -5.21
C THR A 57 -7.19 -6.35 -3.70
N ILE A 58 -7.05 -7.59 -3.21
CA ILE A 58 -7.18 -7.93 -1.80
C ILE A 58 -5.96 -7.42 -1.00
N MET A 59 -4.74 -7.68 -1.49
CA MET A 59 -3.54 -7.26 -0.76
C MET A 59 -3.31 -5.75 -0.82
N ALA A 60 -3.57 -5.11 -1.96
CA ALA A 60 -3.46 -3.66 -2.04
C ALA A 60 -4.54 -2.97 -1.19
N TRP A 61 -5.79 -3.46 -1.21
CA TRP A 61 -6.87 -2.88 -0.39
C TRP A 61 -6.59 -3.02 1.10
N SER A 62 -6.03 -4.15 1.55
CA SER A 62 -5.69 -4.35 2.96
C SER A 62 -4.63 -3.36 3.46
N ASN A 63 -3.65 -3.01 2.61
CA ASN A 63 -2.65 -1.98 2.91
C ASN A 63 -3.31 -0.60 3.10
N CYS A 64 -4.25 -0.24 2.21
CA CYS A 64 -4.91 1.07 2.23
C CYS A 64 -5.85 1.27 3.43
N ILE A 65 -6.41 0.22 4.04
CA ILE A 65 -7.33 0.36 5.19
C ILE A 65 -6.63 1.04 6.37
N GLY A 66 -5.37 0.67 6.65
CA GLY A 66 -4.57 1.26 7.73
C GLY A 66 -4.34 2.76 7.50
N ASP A 67 -4.01 3.11 6.26
CA ASP A 67 -3.78 4.50 5.85
C ASP A 67 -5.06 5.34 5.98
N ILE A 68 -6.22 4.81 5.56
CA ILE A 68 -7.52 5.48 5.69
C ILE A 68 -7.84 5.78 7.16
N VAL A 69 -7.61 4.81 8.06
CA VAL A 69 -7.88 5.00 9.50
C VAL A 69 -6.96 6.08 10.08
N ALA A 70 -5.68 6.06 9.71
CA ALA A 70 -4.70 7.05 10.13
C ALA A 70 -5.05 8.46 9.62
N ASP A 71 -5.39 8.60 8.35
CA ASP A 71 -5.76 9.88 7.74
C ASP A 71 -7.03 10.46 8.36
N ILE A 72 -8.06 9.64 8.60
CA ILE A 72 -9.27 10.07 9.30
C ILE A 72 -8.95 10.55 10.72
N ALA A 73 -8.04 9.88 11.43
CA ALA A 73 -7.61 10.31 12.76
C ALA A 73 -6.91 11.67 12.73
N VAL A 74 -6.00 11.90 11.78
CA VAL A 74 -5.28 13.16 11.59
C VAL A 74 -6.21 14.30 11.18
N VAL A 75 -7.19 14.03 10.31
CA VAL A 75 -8.22 15.01 9.92
C VAL A 75 -9.07 15.40 11.12
N LYS A 76 -9.46 14.45 11.98
CA LYS A 76 -10.22 14.73 13.22
C LYS A 76 -9.43 15.58 14.22
N GLN A 77 -8.10 15.54 14.18
CA GLN A 77 -7.22 16.39 14.99
C GLN A 77 -7.05 17.81 14.42
N GLY A 78 -7.68 18.13 13.28
CA GLY A 78 -7.66 19.47 12.69
C GLY A 78 -6.52 19.71 11.69
N PHE A 79 -5.80 18.67 11.25
CA PHE A 79 -4.67 18.78 10.33
C PHE A 79 -4.94 18.15 8.94
N PRO A 80 -5.95 18.61 8.17
CA PRO A 80 -6.31 17.98 6.89
C PRO A 80 -5.22 18.11 5.82
N LYS A 81 -4.40 19.17 5.88
CA LYS A 81 -3.27 19.34 4.95
C LYS A 81 -2.17 18.30 5.16
N MET A 82 -1.99 17.83 6.40
CA MET A 82 -1.04 16.79 6.72
C MET A 82 -1.53 15.42 6.24
N ALA A 83 -2.81 15.10 6.44
CA ALA A 83 -3.41 13.88 5.91
C ALA A 83 -3.30 13.80 4.38
N MET A 84 -3.56 14.91 3.66
CA MET A 84 -3.37 14.94 2.21
C MET A 84 -1.92 14.69 1.79
N ALA A 85 -0.95 15.27 2.51
CA ALA A 85 0.46 15.03 2.23
C ALA A 85 0.86 13.57 2.51
N ALA A 86 0.31 12.95 3.56
CA ALA A 86 0.55 11.55 3.91
C ALA A 86 -0.05 10.58 2.87
N ALA A 87 -1.31 10.79 2.47
CA ALA A 87 -2.00 9.98 1.47
C ALA A 87 -1.31 9.98 0.10
N ILE A 88 -0.64 11.07 -0.26
CA ILE A 88 0.13 11.19 -1.51
C ILE A 88 1.57 10.68 -1.33
N GLY A 89 2.19 11.04 -0.20
CA GLY A 89 3.58 10.73 0.09
C GLY A 89 3.83 9.24 0.30
N GLY A 90 2.89 8.52 0.92
CA GLY A 90 3.02 7.08 1.19
C GLY A 90 3.23 6.24 -0.08
N PRO A 91 2.31 6.29 -1.07
CA PRO A 91 2.48 5.58 -2.33
C PRO A 91 3.72 6.01 -3.13
N LEU A 92 4.04 7.31 -3.17
CA LEU A 92 5.24 7.82 -3.85
C LEU A 92 6.54 7.32 -3.22
N PHE A 93 6.60 7.28 -1.90
CA PHE A 93 7.74 6.76 -1.17
C PHE A 93 7.90 5.25 -1.39
N ASN A 94 6.81 4.49 -1.32
CA ASN A 94 6.82 3.04 -1.60
C ASN A 94 7.27 2.75 -3.02
N LEU A 95 6.91 3.57 -4.01
CA LEU A 95 7.38 3.42 -5.38
C LEU A 95 8.89 3.70 -5.52
N LEU A 96 9.39 4.80 -4.95
CA LEU A 96 10.80 5.19 -5.05
C LEU A 96 11.72 4.20 -4.33
N ILE A 97 11.34 3.81 -3.11
CA ILE A 97 12.15 2.90 -2.28
C ILE A 97 11.93 1.45 -2.69
N GLY A 98 10.69 1.04 -2.94
CA GLY A 98 10.35 -0.35 -3.27
C GLY A 98 10.68 -0.73 -4.72
N PHE A 99 10.49 0.18 -5.68
CA PHE A 99 10.78 -0.08 -7.10
C PHE A 99 12.08 0.62 -7.53
N GLY A 100 12.26 1.90 -7.20
CA GLY A 100 13.42 2.67 -7.65
C GLY A 100 14.78 2.14 -7.16
N LEU A 101 14.90 1.81 -5.86
CA LEU A 101 16.18 1.34 -5.31
C LEU A 101 16.62 -0.03 -5.86
N PRO A 102 15.78 -1.09 -5.88
CA PRO A 102 16.21 -2.39 -6.41
C PRO A 102 16.62 -2.34 -7.87
N PHE A 103 15.89 -1.59 -8.71
CA PHE A 103 16.25 -1.43 -10.12
C PHE A 103 17.56 -0.66 -10.30
N THR A 104 17.81 0.37 -9.48
CA THR A 104 19.07 1.13 -9.53
C THR A 104 20.25 0.26 -9.08
N ILE A 105 20.07 -0.56 -8.05
CA ILE A 105 21.09 -1.50 -7.56
C ILE A 105 21.35 -2.60 -8.61
N ALA A 106 20.30 -3.14 -9.24
CA ALA A 106 20.44 -4.14 -10.29
C ALA A 106 21.15 -3.58 -11.54
N ALA A 107 20.81 -2.34 -11.94
CA ALA A 107 21.49 -1.64 -13.01
C ALA A 107 22.98 -1.38 -12.68
N ALA A 108 23.30 -1.01 -11.44
CA ALA A 108 24.68 -0.85 -10.98
C ALA A 108 25.47 -2.17 -10.92
N GLN A 109 24.79 -3.29 -10.70
CA GLN A 109 25.37 -4.64 -10.71
C GLN A 109 25.48 -5.25 -12.13
N GLY A 110 25.02 -4.55 -13.16
CA GLY A 110 25.06 -5.03 -14.55
C GLY A 110 24.20 -6.27 -14.81
N LYS A 111 23.20 -6.55 -13.96
CA LYS A 111 22.24 -7.64 -14.18
C LYS A 111 21.11 -7.15 -15.06
N GLU A 112 20.98 -7.75 -16.24
CA GLU A 112 19.78 -7.58 -17.06
C GLU A 112 18.63 -8.35 -16.41
N ILE A 113 17.64 -7.62 -15.90
CA ILE A 113 16.40 -8.22 -15.41
C ILE A 113 15.54 -8.49 -16.65
N GLU A 114 15.52 -9.73 -17.11
CA GLU A 114 14.57 -10.17 -18.14
C GLU A 114 13.14 -10.10 -17.57
N LEU A 115 12.44 -9.02 -17.89
CA LEU A 115 11.01 -8.89 -17.61
C LEU A 115 10.25 -9.79 -18.60
N GLN A 116 9.78 -10.94 -18.12
CA GLN A 116 8.81 -11.77 -18.84
C GLN A 116 7.46 -11.03 -18.87
N ILE A 117 7.22 -10.25 -19.92
CA ILE A 117 6.02 -9.41 -20.03
C ILE A 117 4.83 -10.28 -20.49
N ASN A 118 4.11 -10.86 -19.53
CA ASN A 118 2.75 -11.35 -19.78
C ASN A 118 1.81 -10.17 -20.08
N PRO A 119 0.69 -10.39 -20.82
CA PRO A 119 -0.29 -9.35 -21.14
C PRO A 119 -0.82 -8.62 -19.89
N VAL A 120 -0.98 -9.36 -18.78
CA VAL A 120 -1.39 -8.81 -17.47
C VAL A 120 -0.34 -7.84 -16.91
N TYR A 121 0.95 -8.18 -16.93
CA TYR A 121 2.03 -7.29 -16.47
C TYR A 121 2.16 -6.02 -17.31
N ARG A 122 1.90 -6.11 -18.62
CA ARG A 122 1.87 -4.95 -19.52
C ARG A 122 0.75 -3.98 -19.16
N LEU A 123 -0.45 -4.50 -18.93
CA LEU A 123 -1.60 -3.70 -18.49
C LEU A 123 -1.35 -3.08 -17.10
N LEU A 124 -0.76 -3.84 -16.18
CA LEU A 124 -0.40 -3.36 -14.83
C LEU A 124 0.57 -2.16 -14.90
N MET A 125 1.65 -2.32 -15.66
CA MET A 125 2.67 -1.28 -15.82
C MET A 125 2.11 -0.03 -16.50
N LEU A 126 1.24 -0.21 -17.49
CA LEU A 126 0.62 0.88 -18.24
C LEU A 126 -0.39 1.67 -17.37
N TYR A 127 -1.25 0.98 -16.64
CA TYR A 127 -2.19 1.64 -15.71
C TYR A 127 -1.49 2.28 -14.50
N LEU A 128 -0.43 1.66 -13.98
CA LEU A 128 0.43 2.26 -12.96
C LEU A 128 1.09 3.55 -13.48
N GLY A 129 1.59 3.52 -14.71
CA GLY A 129 2.16 4.70 -15.36
C GLY A 129 1.12 5.82 -15.54
N ILE A 130 -0.08 5.47 -16.02
CA ILE A 130 -1.18 6.44 -16.18
C ILE A 130 -1.60 7.03 -14.84
N SER A 131 -1.78 6.22 -13.79
CA SER A 131 -2.18 6.68 -12.46
C SER A 131 -1.11 7.60 -11.84
N LEU A 132 0.17 7.29 -12.04
CA LEU A 132 1.28 8.13 -11.58
C LEU A 132 1.32 9.47 -12.32
N VAL A 133 1.18 9.45 -13.64
CA VAL A 133 1.18 10.68 -14.47
C VAL A 133 -0.04 11.54 -14.15
N THR A 134 -1.23 10.95 -14.03
CA THR A 134 -2.44 11.70 -13.64
C THR A 134 -2.32 12.29 -12.25
N THR A 135 -1.74 11.56 -11.29
CA THR A 135 -1.47 12.09 -9.95
C THR A 135 -0.45 13.24 -10.00
N PHE A 136 0.62 13.11 -10.78
CA PHE A 136 1.64 14.15 -10.93
C PHE A 136 1.09 15.43 -11.59
N VAL A 137 0.26 15.27 -12.64
CA VAL A 137 -0.44 16.39 -13.29
C VAL A 137 -1.46 17.01 -12.35
N ALA A 138 -2.21 16.21 -11.59
CA ALA A 138 -3.14 16.71 -10.58
C ALA A 138 -2.40 17.55 -9.51
N LEU A 139 -1.22 17.12 -9.06
CA LEU A 139 -0.40 17.90 -8.11
C LEU A 139 -0.02 19.27 -8.66
N PHE A 140 0.35 19.37 -9.94
CA PHE A 140 0.68 20.63 -10.59
C PHE A 140 -0.54 21.54 -10.78
N VAL A 141 -1.70 20.97 -11.10
CA VAL A 141 -2.94 21.72 -11.35
C VAL A 141 -3.59 22.21 -10.06
N GLN A 142 -3.45 21.49 -8.94
CA GLN A 142 -4.39 21.62 -7.82
C GLN A 142 -3.98 22.57 -6.69
N ARG A 143 -2.82 23.26 -6.75
CA ARG A 143 -2.39 24.29 -5.76
C ARG A 143 -2.92 24.05 -4.33
N PHE A 144 -2.74 22.84 -3.80
CA PHE A 144 -3.10 22.45 -2.42
C PHE A 144 -4.58 22.68 -1.99
N THR A 145 -5.55 22.73 -2.90
CA THR A 145 -6.98 22.81 -2.55
C THR A 145 -7.80 21.71 -3.22
N VAL A 146 -8.00 20.61 -2.49
CA VAL A 146 -8.74 19.45 -2.99
C VAL A 146 -10.23 19.73 -2.94
N ARG A 147 -10.83 19.93 -4.12
CA ARG A 147 -12.29 19.98 -4.31
C ARG A 147 -12.82 18.58 -4.62
N TRP A 148 -14.06 18.31 -4.19
CA TRP A 148 -14.82 17.06 -4.39
C TRP A 148 -14.78 16.43 -5.81
N PRO A 149 -14.72 17.17 -6.95
CA PRO A 149 -14.77 16.53 -8.25
C PRO A 149 -13.50 15.75 -8.64
N HIS A 150 -12.33 16.01 -8.05
CA HIS A 150 -11.13 15.23 -8.37
C HIS A 150 -11.14 13.85 -7.70
N ALA A 151 -11.74 13.73 -6.50
CA ALA A 151 -11.98 12.44 -5.86
C ALA A 151 -12.91 11.56 -6.72
N ALA A 152 -13.96 12.16 -7.31
CA ALA A 152 -14.88 11.45 -8.21
C ALA A 152 -14.17 10.94 -9.48
N VAL A 153 -13.26 11.74 -10.07
CA VAL A 153 -12.48 11.32 -11.24
C VAL A 153 -11.53 10.17 -10.91
N LEU A 154 -10.84 10.21 -9.76
CA LEU A 154 -9.97 9.10 -9.33
C LEU A 154 -10.75 7.80 -9.11
N ILE A 155 -11.91 7.88 -8.47
CA ILE A 155 -12.80 6.73 -8.26
C ILE A 155 -13.26 6.17 -9.61
N PHE A 156 -13.63 7.04 -10.55
CA PHE A 156 -14.02 6.61 -11.89
C PHE A 156 -12.90 5.85 -12.61
N ILE A 157 -11.67 6.39 -12.59
CA ILE A 157 -10.48 5.75 -13.18
C ILE A 157 -10.24 4.38 -12.52
N PHE A 158 -10.34 4.30 -11.20
CA PHE A 158 -10.16 3.05 -10.45
C PHE A 158 -11.23 2.00 -10.78
N ILE A 159 -12.49 2.40 -10.92
CA ILE A 159 -13.58 1.49 -11.33
C ILE A 159 -13.34 0.98 -12.75
N THR A 160 -12.99 1.86 -13.70
CA THR A 160 -12.66 1.42 -15.06
C THR A 160 -11.48 0.46 -15.09
N PHE A 161 -10.45 0.71 -14.27
CA PHE A 161 -9.31 -0.19 -14.12
C PHE A 161 -9.73 -1.58 -13.64
N LEU A 162 -10.52 -1.66 -12.56
CA LEU A 162 -11.02 -2.94 -12.06
C LEU A 162 -11.83 -3.71 -13.11
N ILE A 163 -12.66 -3.01 -13.88
CA ILE A 163 -13.44 -3.62 -14.97
C ILE A 163 -12.51 -4.19 -16.05
N PHE A 164 -11.50 -3.43 -16.48
CA PHE A 164 -10.54 -3.86 -17.50
C PHE A 164 -9.68 -5.05 -17.07
N ILE A 165 -9.25 -5.08 -15.80
CA ILE A 165 -8.46 -6.21 -15.29
C ILE A 165 -9.35 -7.46 -15.20
N CYS A 166 -10.58 -7.32 -14.71
CA CYS A 166 -11.52 -8.44 -14.66
C CYS A 166 -11.78 -9.01 -16.06
N LEU A 167 -11.93 -8.14 -17.08
CA LEU A 167 -12.08 -8.54 -18.48
C LEU A 167 -10.83 -9.23 -19.07
N ALA A 168 -9.63 -8.78 -18.71
CA ALA A 168 -8.38 -9.41 -19.16
C ALA A 168 -8.19 -10.82 -18.56
N GLU A 169 -8.66 -11.04 -17.34
CA GLU A 169 -8.56 -12.33 -16.64
C GLU A 169 -9.53 -13.38 -17.20
N PHE A 170 -10.74 -12.98 -17.62
CA PHE A 170 -11.74 -13.89 -18.23
C PHE A 170 -11.37 -14.34 -19.67
N ASN A 171 -10.13 -14.13 -20.12
CA ASN A 171 -9.62 -14.60 -21.41
C ASN A 171 -10.41 -14.06 -22.63
N VAL A 172 -11.00 -12.86 -22.48
CA VAL A 172 -11.67 -12.15 -23.58
C VAL A 172 -10.65 -11.32 -24.40
N LEU A 173 -9.38 -11.25 -23.98
CA LEU A 173 -8.27 -10.57 -24.65
C LEU A 173 -6.92 -11.28 -24.42
#